data_AF-A0A9E2KJW3-F1
#
_entry.id   AF-A0A9E2KJW3-F1
#
_cell.length_a   1.000
_cell.length_b   1.000
_cell.length_c   1.000
_cell.angle_alpha   90.00
_cell.angle_beta   90.00
_cell.angle_gamma   90.00
#
_symmetry.space_group_name_H-M   'P 1'
#
loop_
_entity.id
_entity.type
_entity.pdbx_description
1 polymer ?
#
loop_
_entity_poly.entity_id
_entity_poly.type
_entity_poly.pdbx_seq_one_letter_code
_entity_poly.pdbx_strand_id
1 'polypeptide(L)'
;MKFDLSILQPKERASFGLRALYEAAGCRKYHMGRFEEYSLYQDNRSFLSSEQVITFTDLDGRLLALKPDVTLSIAKTAQPEKGQTLKYYYSENVYRPSAESHTFKEIAQMGLEYIGAVGEGETRQVVGLAARSLETMGPEWVLEIGHMGYLFGLLEALEVPASARPRLLEKLRSKNVHELRAAALAAG
;
A
#
# COMPACT_ATOMS: atom_id res chain seq x y z
N MET A 1 1.39 15.08 33.76
CA MET A 1 -0.02 15.09 33.32
C MET A 1 -0.21 13.92 32.36
N LYS A 2 -1.02 12.90 32.68
CA LYS A 2 -1.33 11.83 31.73
C LYS A 2 -2.45 12.33 30.82
N PHE A 3 -2.20 12.35 29.50
CA PHE A 3 -3.21 12.70 28.51
C PHE A 3 -4.24 11.57 28.45
N ASP A 4 -5.52 11.86 28.70
CA ASP A 4 -6.58 10.87 28.54
C ASP A 4 -6.95 10.77 27.05
N LEU A 5 -6.76 9.60 26.45
CA LEU A 5 -7.08 9.36 25.05
C LEU A 5 -8.58 9.10 24.84
N SER A 6 -9.35 8.87 25.90
CA SER A 6 -10.80 8.56 25.80
C SER A 6 -11.62 9.72 25.23
N ILE A 7 -11.14 10.95 25.39
CA ILE A 7 -11.78 12.19 24.92
C ILE A 7 -11.64 12.41 23.40
N LEU A 8 -10.75 11.66 22.74
CA LEU A 8 -10.44 11.82 21.33
C LEU A 8 -11.39 11.04 20.44
N GLN A 9 -11.56 11.48 19.20
CA GLN A 9 -12.36 10.77 18.21
C GLN A 9 -11.76 9.37 17.93
N PRO A 10 -12.57 8.36 17.54
CA PRO A 10 -12.07 7.03 17.21
C PRO A 10 -10.87 7.04 16.25
N LYS A 11 -10.91 7.88 15.20
CA LYS A 11 -9.81 8.02 14.22
C LYS A 11 -8.50 8.52 14.84
N GLU A 12 -8.60 9.42 15.82
CA GLU A 12 -7.43 10.00 16.49
C GLU A 12 -6.83 8.98 17.46
N ARG A 13 -7.67 8.29 18.23
CA ARG A 13 -7.24 7.18 19.10
C ARG A 13 -6.54 6.09 18.31
N ALA A 14 -7.11 5.72 17.17
CA ALA A 14 -6.51 4.77 16.23
C ALA A 14 -5.13 5.26 15.74
N SER A 15 -5.03 6.50 15.26
CA SER A 15 -3.76 7.07 14.79
C SER A 15 -2.68 7.08 15.88
N PHE A 16 -3.02 7.48 17.11
CA PHE A 16 -2.08 7.45 18.24
C PHE A 16 -1.69 6.02 18.64
N GLY A 17 -2.64 5.08 18.66
CA GLY A 17 -2.39 3.68 18.95
C GLY A 17 -1.45 3.03 17.94
N LEU A 18 -1.72 3.23 16.64
CA LEU A 18 -0.85 2.76 15.57
C LEU A 18 0.53 3.40 15.62
N ARG A 19 0.61 4.69 15.94
CA ARG A 19 1.90 5.39 16.08
C ARG A 19 2.74 4.75 17.18
N ALA A 20 2.15 4.54 18.36
CA ALA A 20 2.83 3.90 19.48
C ALA A 20 3.27 2.47 19.10
N LEU A 21 2.41 1.71 18.42
CA LEU A 21 2.70 0.35 17.94
C LEU A 21 3.91 0.34 16.98
N TYR A 22 3.95 1.25 16.02
CA TYR A 22 5.01 1.30 15.02
C TYR A 22 6.34 1.82 15.59
N GLU A 23 6.31 2.86 16.43
CA GLU A 23 7.52 3.34 17.11
C GLU A 23 8.09 2.25 18.06
N ALA A 24 7.24 1.53 18.79
CA ALA A 24 7.67 0.41 19.63
C ALA A 24 8.27 -0.77 18.83
N ALA A 25 7.91 -0.90 17.56
CA ALA A 25 8.48 -1.88 16.64
C ALA A 25 9.80 -1.42 15.98
N GLY A 26 10.27 -0.21 16.30
CA GLY A 26 11.49 0.38 15.75
C GLY A 26 11.29 1.10 14.41
N CYS A 27 10.05 1.38 14.01
CA CYS A 27 9.77 2.17 12.81
C CYS A 27 9.95 3.66 13.11
N ARG A 28 10.62 4.39 12.20
CA ARG A 28 10.76 5.85 12.31
C ARG A 28 9.70 6.57 11.48
N LYS A 29 9.22 7.72 11.96
CA LYS A 29 8.27 8.54 11.21
C LYS A 29 8.94 9.08 9.94
N TYR A 30 8.41 8.72 8.80
CA TYR A 30 8.80 9.31 7.53
C TYR A 30 8.20 10.71 7.43
N HIS A 31 9.06 11.69 7.13
CA HIS A 31 8.66 13.08 6.93
C HIS A 31 8.74 13.37 5.44
N MET A 32 7.61 13.72 4.83
CA MET A 32 7.52 13.94 3.39
C MET A 32 7.26 15.40 3.04
N GLY A 33 7.70 15.79 1.84
CA GLY A 33 7.21 17.02 1.21
C GLY A 33 5.72 16.88 0.90
N ARG A 34 4.98 17.98 0.80
CA ARG A 34 3.52 17.93 0.51
C ARG A 34 3.22 17.53 -0.94
N PHE A 35 4.12 17.86 -1.86
CA PHE A 35 3.98 17.59 -3.29
C PHE A 35 5.14 16.74 -3.79
N GLU A 36 4.93 16.05 -4.91
CA GLU A 36 5.96 15.29 -5.63
C GLU A 36 5.91 15.62 -7.12
N GLU A 37 7.03 15.51 -7.81
CA GLU A 37 7.03 15.65 -9.27
C GLU A 37 6.22 14.52 -9.91
N TYR A 38 5.38 14.88 -10.88
CA TYR A 38 4.49 13.92 -11.55
C TYR A 38 5.26 12.80 -12.28
N SER A 39 6.49 13.09 -12.73
CA SER A 39 7.40 12.11 -13.35
C SER A 39 7.56 10.84 -12.51
N LEU A 40 7.65 10.97 -11.18
CA LEU A 40 7.74 9.81 -10.26
C LEU A 40 6.59 8.82 -10.47
N TYR A 41 5.36 9.33 -10.62
CA TYR A 41 4.17 8.52 -10.80
C TYR A 41 4.03 8.03 -12.24
N GLN A 42 4.44 8.84 -13.21
CA GLN A 42 4.45 8.48 -14.62
C GLN A 42 5.37 7.28 -14.89
N ASP A 43 6.56 7.27 -14.28
CA ASP A 43 7.54 6.20 -14.48
C ASP A 43 7.16 4.91 -13.73
N ASN A 44 6.26 5.00 -12.74
CA ASN A 44 5.86 3.90 -11.87
C ASN A 44 4.36 3.60 -11.90
N ARG A 45 3.70 3.83 -13.05
CA ARG A 45 2.23 3.67 -13.21
C ARG A 45 1.71 2.30 -12.79
N SER A 46 2.49 1.24 -12.96
CA SER A 46 2.13 -0.12 -12.59
C SER A 46 1.89 -0.32 -11.09
N PHE A 47 2.44 0.56 -10.24
CA PHE A 47 2.24 0.53 -8.79
C PHE A 47 0.99 1.30 -8.33
N LEU A 48 0.36 2.07 -9.23
CA LEU A 48 -0.80 2.88 -8.89
C LEU A 48 -2.08 2.07 -9.03
N SER A 49 -3.02 2.27 -8.11
CA SER A 49 -4.36 1.68 -8.21
C SER A 49 -5.20 2.31 -9.34
N SER A 50 -4.81 3.49 -9.83
CA SER A 50 -5.41 4.22 -10.95
C SER A 50 -4.37 5.09 -11.62
N GLU A 51 -4.47 5.24 -12.95
CA GLU A 51 -3.62 6.17 -13.71
C GLU A 51 -4.01 7.64 -13.51
N GLN A 52 -5.18 7.91 -12.92
CA GLN A 52 -5.66 9.26 -12.68
C GLN A 52 -5.01 9.87 -11.43
N VAL A 53 -4.05 10.77 -11.65
CA VAL A 53 -3.35 11.53 -10.61
C VAL A 53 -3.66 13.01 -10.77
N ILE A 54 -3.95 13.71 -9.67
CA ILE A 54 -4.17 15.18 -9.71
C ILE A 54 -2.82 15.86 -9.90
N THR A 55 -2.69 16.64 -10.97
CA THR A 55 -1.47 17.39 -11.29
C THR A 55 -1.70 18.89 -11.31
N PHE A 56 -0.67 19.66 -11.00
CA PHE A 56 -0.67 21.12 -11.13
C PHE A 56 0.73 21.63 -11.45
N THR A 57 0.82 22.77 -12.11
CA THR A 57 2.08 23.40 -12.46
C THR A 57 2.59 24.24 -11.29
N ASP A 58 3.83 24.01 -10.88
CA ASP A 58 4.51 24.81 -9.86
C ASP A 58 4.96 26.18 -10.42
N LEU A 59 5.38 27.07 -9.52
CA LEU A 59 5.83 28.43 -9.87
C LEU A 59 7.04 28.46 -10.81
N ASP A 60 7.82 27.39 -10.87
CA ASP A 60 8.97 27.22 -11.76
C ASP A 60 8.66 26.42 -13.03
N GLY A 61 7.39 26.10 -13.28
CA GLY A 61 6.93 25.37 -14.46
C GLY A 61 7.01 23.86 -14.35
N ARG A 62 7.52 23.29 -13.24
CA ARG A 62 7.51 21.84 -13.03
C ARG A 62 6.09 21.33 -12.81
N LEU A 63 5.80 20.14 -13.33
CA LEU A 63 4.52 19.47 -13.12
C LEU A 63 4.58 18.67 -11.81
N LEU A 64 3.85 19.14 -10.80
CA LEU A 64 3.70 18.46 -9.52
C LEU A 64 2.40 17.67 -9.47
N ALA A 65 2.33 16.77 -8.49
CA ALA A 65 1.17 15.94 -8.23
C ALA A 65 0.80 15.91 -6.74
N LEU A 66 -0.50 15.86 -6.48
CA LEU A 66 -1.01 15.39 -5.19
C LEU A 66 -0.83 13.87 -5.13
N LYS A 67 -0.35 13.39 -3.98
CA LYS A 67 0.07 11.99 -3.84
C LYS A 67 -1.14 11.04 -3.95
N PRO A 68 -1.16 10.10 -4.91
CA PRO A 68 -2.14 9.01 -4.93
C PRO A 68 -1.76 7.89 -3.95
N ASP A 69 -0.49 7.84 -3.56
CA ASP A 69 0.09 6.85 -2.68
C ASP A 69 1.39 7.38 -2.04
N VAL A 70 1.79 6.81 -0.90
CA VAL A 70 2.98 7.25 -0.13
C VAL A 70 4.19 6.36 -0.40
N THR A 71 4.00 5.10 -0.76
CA THR A 71 5.07 4.08 -0.85
C THR A 71 6.14 4.51 -1.84
N LEU A 72 5.76 5.07 -2.99
CA LEU A 72 6.72 5.57 -3.99
C LEU A 72 7.59 6.73 -3.49
N SER A 73 7.04 7.66 -2.69
CA SER A 73 7.83 8.74 -2.07
C SER A 73 8.87 8.18 -1.09
N ILE A 74 8.48 7.19 -0.29
CA ILE A 74 9.41 6.53 0.63
C ILE A 74 10.48 5.80 -0.18
N ALA A 75 10.10 5.01 -1.18
CA ALA A 75 11.02 4.26 -2.04
C ALA A 75 12.04 5.17 -2.75
N LYS A 76 11.61 6.32 -3.28
CA LYS A 76 12.47 7.32 -3.94
C LYS A 76 13.59 7.84 -3.04
N THR A 77 13.33 7.98 -1.75
CA THR A 77 14.24 8.63 -0.79
C THR A 77 14.94 7.63 0.14
N ALA A 78 14.41 6.42 0.26
CA ALA A 78 15.02 5.36 1.01
C ALA A 78 16.28 4.87 0.27
N GLN A 79 17.44 5.11 0.88
CA GLN A 79 18.73 4.63 0.38
C GLN A 79 19.33 3.68 1.43
N PRO A 80 18.82 2.44 1.55
CA PRO A 80 19.39 1.47 2.47
C PRO A 80 20.78 1.06 2.00
N GLU A 81 21.72 0.95 2.93
CA GLU A 81 23.01 0.32 2.65
C GLU A 81 22.84 -1.20 2.42
N LYS A 82 23.85 -1.85 1.83
CA LYS A 82 23.80 -3.29 1.57
C LYS A 82 23.65 -4.07 2.89
N GLY A 83 22.59 -4.87 2.97
CA GLY A 83 22.25 -5.64 4.18
C GLY A 83 21.49 -4.84 5.24
N GLN A 84 21.22 -3.56 5.02
CA GLN A 84 20.41 -2.74 5.92
C GLN A 84 18.92 -2.87 5.59
N THR A 85 18.09 -2.82 6.64
CA THR A 85 16.64 -2.64 6.51
C THR A 85 16.21 -1.35 7.19
N LEU A 86 15.68 -0.43 6.41
CA LEU A 86 15.06 0.80 6.88
C LEU A 86 13.58 0.55 7.18
N LYS A 87 13.13 0.96 8.36
CA LYS A 87 11.75 0.76 8.83
C LYS A 87 11.07 2.11 9.00
N TYR A 88 10.08 2.40 8.17
CA TYR A 88 9.36 3.66 8.19
C TYR A 88 7.90 3.46 8.52
N TYR A 89 7.27 4.47 9.11
CA TYR A 89 5.82 4.61 9.10
C TYR A 89 5.42 6.03 8.73
N TYR A 90 4.20 6.22 8.23
CA TYR A 90 3.66 7.49 7.77
C TYR A 90 2.21 7.65 8.20
N SER A 91 1.74 8.90 8.24
CA SER A 91 0.34 9.25 8.54
C SER A 91 0.01 10.51 7.75
N GLU A 92 -0.59 10.35 6.57
CA GLU A 92 -0.67 11.39 5.53
C GLU A 92 -1.96 11.27 4.74
N ASN A 93 -2.32 12.34 4.03
CA ASN A 93 -3.47 12.34 3.14
C ASN A 93 -3.05 11.94 1.71
N VAL A 94 -3.79 11.00 1.12
CA VAL A 94 -3.65 10.60 -0.28
C VAL A 94 -4.93 10.91 -1.06
N TYR A 95 -4.80 11.13 -2.36
CA TYR A 95 -5.88 11.58 -3.23
C TYR A 95 -6.10 10.57 -4.36
N ARG A 96 -7.27 9.92 -4.37
CA ARG A 96 -7.59 8.88 -5.35
C ARG A 96 -8.95 9.16 -6.00
N PRO A 97 -9.14 8.77 -7.28
CA PRO A 97 -10.46 8.84 -7.89
C PRO A 97 -11.43 7.91 -7.16
N SER A 98 -12.67 8.38 -7.01
CA SER A 98 -13.78 7.60 -6.51
C SER A 98 -14.66 7.17 -7.68
N ALA A 99 -14.83 5.87 -7.87
CA ALA A 99 -15.72 5.33 -8.90
C ALA A 99 -17.19 5.66 -8.64
N GLU A 100 -17.57 5.85 -7.37
CA GLU A 100 -18.95 6.12 -6.95
C GLU A 100 -19.37 7.56 -7.19
N SER A 101 -18.50 8.52 -6.88
CA SER A 101 -18.81 9.95 -6.94
C SER A 101 -18.33 10.64 -8.21
N HIS A 102 -17.54 9.95 -9.04
CA HIS A 102 -16.83 10.53 -10.19
C HIS A 102 -15.99 11.77 -9.84
N THR A 103 -15.51 11.84 -8.59
CA THR A 103 -14.64 12.91 -8.07
C THR A 103 -13.42 12.31 -7.37
N PHE A 104 -12.43 13.15 -7.09
CA PHE A 104 -11.33 12.75 -6.20
C PHE A 104 -11.78 12.78 -4.74
N LYS A 105 -11.33 11.78 -3.97
CA LYS A 105 -11.48 11.74 -2.51
C LYS A 105 -10.14 11.86 -1.83
N GLU A 106 -10.13 12.59 -0.72
CA GLU A 106 -9.02 12.62 0.22
C GLU A 106 -9.18 11.48 1.22
N ILE A 107 -8.08 10.75 1.48
CA ILE A 107 -8.05 9.60 2.38
C ILE A 107 -6.91 9.80 3.37
N ALA A 108 -7.23 9.88 4.66
CA ALA A 108 -6.22 9.82 5.72
C ALA A 108 -5.67 8.39 5.79
N GLN A 109 -4.43 8.20 5.35
CA GLN A 109 -3.77 6.91 5.28
C GLN A 109 -2.61 6.84 6.27
N MET A 110 -2.59 5.76 7.05
CA MET A 110 -1.49 5.44 7.94
C MET A 110 -0.95 4.05 7.60
N GLY A 111 0.36 3.93 7.44
CA GLY A 111 1.00 2.70 7.00
C GLY A 111 2.48 2.66 7.39
N LEU A 112 3.14 1.56 7.04
CA LEU A 112 4.56 1.35 7.28
C LEU A 112 5.22 0.66 6.08
N GLU A 113 6.51 0.90 5.91
CA GLU A 113 7.33 0.33 4.84
C GLU A 113 8.66 -0.16 5.40
N TYR A 114 9.02 -1.39 5.08
CA TYR A 114 10.34 -1.96 5.35
C TYR A 114 11.07 -2.04 4.01
N ILE A 115 12.21 -1.36 3.90
CA ILE A 115 12.94 -1.19 2.63
C ILE A 115 14.40 -1.59 2.80
N GLY A 116 14.93 -2.37 1.87
CA GLY A 116 16.30 -2.88 1.88
C GLY A 116 16.33 -4.40 2.00
N ALA A 117 17.14 -4.94 2.91
CA ALA A 117 17.30 -6.37 3.12
C ALA A 117 16.12 -7.01 3.88
N VAL A 118 14.95 -7.08 3.24
CA VAL A 118 13.73 -7.65 3.80
C VAL A 118 13.74 -9.17 3.63
N GLY A 119 13.89 -9.91 4.73
CA GLY A 119 13.81 -11.37 4.76
C GLY A 119 12.52 -11.89 5.40
N GLU A 120 12.54 -13.16 5.81
CA GLU A 120 11.41 -13.80 6.49
C GLU A 120 11.10 -13.16 7.84
N GLY A 121 12.12 -12.77 8.61
CA GLY A 121 11.97 -12.12 9.91
C GLY A 121 11.26 -10.77 9.80
N GLU A 122 11.70 -9.95 8.85
CA GLU A 122 11.08 -8.66 8.53
C GLU A 122 9.66 -8.84 8.02
N THR A 123 9.43 -9.79 7.10
CA THR A 123 8.10 -10.11 6.58
C THR A 123 7.15 -10.52 7.70
N ARG A 124 7.58 -11.41 8.59
CA ARG A 124 6.79 -11.82 9.76
C ARG A 124 6.49 -10.64 10.68
N GLN A 125 7.45 -9.75 10.88
CA GLN A 125 7.24 -8.55 11.70
C GLN A 125 6.19 -7.63 11.07
N VAL A 126 6.26 -7.37 9.76
CA VAL A 126 5.28 -6.54 9.04
C VAL A 126 3.87 -7.15 9.09
N VAL A 127 3.74 -8.45 8.83
CA VAL A 127 2.45 -9.15 8.93
C VAL A 127 1.89 -9.11 10.37
N GLY A 128 2.75 -9.32 11.37
CA GLY A 128 2.37 -9.22 12.77
C GLY A 128 1.97 -7.80 13.19
N LEU A 129 2.58 -6.77 12.59
CA LEU A 129 2.17 -5.38 12.77
C LEU A 129 0.82 -5.12 12.12
N ALA A 130 0.57 -5.64 10.92
CA ALA A 130 -0.73 -5.52 10.26
C ALA A 130 -1.87 -6.12 11.11
N ALA A 131 -1.68 -7.33 11.65
CA ALA A 131 -2.65 -7.96 12.56
C ALA A 131 -2.90 -7.10 13.81
N ARG A 132 -1.83 -6.68 14.50
CA ARG A 132 -1.95 -5.81 15.69
C ARG A 132 -2.59 -4.46 15.38
N SER A 133 -2.35 -3.91 14.19
CA SER A 133 -3.02 -2.69 13.74
C SER A 133 -4.54 -2.89 13.66
N LEU A 134 -4.99 -4.03 13.12
CA LEU A 134 -6.42 -4.36 13.07
C LEU A 134 -7.01 -4.56 14.47
N GLU A 135 -6.30 -5.22 15.38
CA GLU A 135 -6.72 -5.39 16.79
C GLU A 135 -6.99 -4.03 17.48
N THR A 136 -6.24 -2.97 17.13
CA THR A 136 -6.50 -1.63 17.69
C THR A 136 -7.80 -0.98 17.18
N MET A 137 -8.35 -1.47 16.07
CA MET A 137 -9.57 -0.93 15.46
C MET A 137 -10.85 -1.59 16.01
N GLY A 138 -10.74 -2.76 16.64
CA GLY A 138 -11.87 -3.47 17.23
C GLY A 138 -11.65 -4.99 17.34
N PRO A 139 -12.57 -5.70 18.00
CA PRO A 139 -12.43 -7.13 18.30
C PRO A 139 -12.69 -8.04 17.10
N GLU A 140 -13.39 -7.57 16.06
CA GLU A 140 -13.75 -8.38 14.89
C GLU A 140 -12.97 -7.91 13.66
N TRP A 141 -12.01 -8.72 13.23
CA TRP A 141 -11.22 -8.46 12.03
C TRP A 141 -10.80 -9.75 11.33
N VAL A 142 -10.53 -9.64 10.02
CA VAL A 142 -9.99 -10.71 9.19
C VAL A 142 -8.77 -10.17 8.44
N LEU A 143 -7.67 -10.90 8.49
CA LEU A 143 -6.46 -10.62 7.70
C LEU A 143 -6.30 -11.69 6.63
N GLU A 144 -6.58 -11.33 5.37
CA GLU A 144 -6.33 -12.19 4.21
C GLU A 144 -4.85 -12.05 3.79
N ILE A 145 -4.11 -13.16 3.73
CA ILE A 145 -2.71 -13.20 3.29
C ILE A 145 -2.63 -13.97 1.96
N GLY A 146 -2.09 -13.32 0.94
CA GLY A 146 -1.81 -13.92 -0.37
C GLY A 146 -0.32 -13.87 -0.69
N HIS A 147 0.15 -14.77 -1.55
CA HIS A 147 1.55 -14.81 -1.99
C HIS A 147 1.64 -14.88 -3.51
N MET A 148 2.09 -13.78 -4.15
CA MET A 148 2.19 -13.71 -5.61
C MET A 148 3.16 -14.75 -6.18
N GLY A 149 4.28 -15.04 -5.50
CA GLY A 149 5.20 -16.12 -5.90
C GLY A 149 4.55 -17.51 -5.94
N TYR A 150 3.72 -17.88 -4.96
CA TYR A 150 2.93 -19.12 -5.02
C TYR A 150 1.98 -19.11 -6.22
N LEU A 151 1.25 -18.02 -6.43
CA LEU A 151 0.30 -17.90 -7.54
C LEU A 151 0.99 -18.02 -8.90
N PHE A 152 2.08 -17.29 -9.11
CA PHE A 152 2.85 -17.37 -10.36
C PHE A 152 3.50 -18.73 -10.54
N GLY A 153 4.01 -19.35 -9.47
CA GLY A 153 4.54 -20.71 -9.50
C GLY A 153 3.46 -21.75 -9.84
N LEU A 154 2.24 -21.58 -9.34
CA LEU A 154 1.10 -22.43 -9.70
C LEU A 154 0.73 -22.26 -11.18
N LEU A 155 0.65 -21.02 -11.68
CA LEU A 155 0.37 -20.75 -13.10
C LEU A 155 1.47 -21.34 -14.00
N GLU A 156 2.71 -21.36 -13.56
CA GLU A 156 3.82 -21.99 -14.27
C GLU A 156 3.75 -23.52 -14.24
N ALA A 157 3.48 -24.11 -13.07
CA ALA A 157 3.32 -25.56 -12.92
C ALA A 157 2.13 -26.12 -13.71
N LEU A 158 1.09 -25.31 -13.92
CA LEU A 158 -0.07 -25.63 -14.78
C LEU A 158 0.16 -25.24 -16.25
N GLU A 159 1.37 -24.82 -16.62
CA GLU A 159 1.75 -24.43 -17.98
C GLU A 159 0.84 -23.36 -18.60
N VAL A 160 0.26 -22.49 -17.76
CA VAL A 160 -0.69 -21.47 -18.20
C VAL A 160 0.00 -20.48 -19.14
N PRO A 161 -0.52 -20.30 -20.37
CA PRO A 161 0.06 -19.38 -21.35
C PRO A 161 0.23 -17.97 -20.79
N ALA A 162 1.38 -17.35 -21.03
CA ALA A 162 1.67 -16.00 -20.52
C ALA A 162 0.61 -14.96 -20.94
N SER A 163 0.01 -15.12 -22.12
CA SER A 163 -1.08 -14.28 -22.62
C SER A 163 -2.39 -14.41 -21.84
N ALA A 164 -2.64 -15.55 -21.19
CA ALA A 164 -3.85 -15.80 -20.40
C ALA A 164 -3.74 -15.30 -18.95
N ARG A 165 -2.51 -15.21 -18.42
CA ARG A 165 -2.26 -14.86 -17.00
C ARG A 165 -2.87 -13.52 -16.58
N PRO A 166 -2.76 -12.40 -17.35
CA PRO A 166 -3.36 -11.13 -16.95
C PRO A 166 -4.87 -11.23 -16.74
N ARG A 167 -5.58 -11.92 -17.64
CA ARG A 167 -7.03 -12.12 -17.54
C ARG A 167 -7.41 -12.96 -16.31
N LEU A 168 -6.67 -14.04 -16.03
CA LEU A 168 -6.89 -14.86 -14.85
C LEU A 168 -6.66 -14.08 -13.55
N LEU A 169 -5.59 -13.27 -13.49
CA LEU A 169 -5.29 -12.40 -12.36
C LEU A 169 -6.38 -11.34 -12.15
N GLU A 170 -6.96 -10.79 -13.21
CA GLU A 170 -8.08 -9.86 -13.14
C GLU A 170 -9.34 -10.53 -12.54
N LYS A 171 -9.65 -11.77 -12.95
CA LYS A 171 -10.81 -12.51 -12.42
C LYS A 171 -10.61 -12.96 -10.97
N LEU A 172 -9.38 -13.34 -10.61
CA LEU A 172 -8.98 -13.58 -9.21
C LEU A 172 -9.13 -12.32 -8.37
N ARG A 173 -8.63 -11.16 -8.84
CA ARG A 173 -8.72 -9.88 -8.15
C ARG A 173 -10.17 -9.46 -7.88
N SER A 174 -11.06 -9.70 -8.84
CA SER A 174 -12.49 -9.40 -8.72
C SER A 174 -13.28 -10.46 -7.93
N LYS A 175 -12.61 -11.49 -7.39
CA LYS A 175 -13.24 -12.64 -6.71
C LYS A 175 -14.37 -13.27 -7.56
N ASN A 176 -14.27 -13.19 -8.89
CA ASN A 176 -15.31 -13.67 -9.81
C ASN A 176 -15.02 -15.11 -10.23
N VAL A 177 -15.49 -16.06 -9.42
CA VAL A 177 -15.25 -17.50 -9.61
C VAL A 177 -15.81 -18.01 -10.94
N HIS A 178 -16.96 -17.50 -11.37
CA HIS A 178 -17.59 -17.92 -12.61
C HIS A 178 -16.75 -17.53 -13.83
N GLU A 179 -16.35 -16.26 -13.92
CA GLU A 179 -15.50 -15.76 -15.01
C GLU A 179 -14.08 -16.32 -14.92
N LEU A 180 -13.56 -16.56 -13.72
CA LEU A 180 -12.26 -17.21 -13.53
C LEU A 180 -12.27 -18.61 -14.14
N ARG A 181 -13.32 -19.39 -13.90
CA ARG A 181 -13.47 -20.74 -14.48
C ARG A 181 -13.57 -20.68 -16.01
N ALA A 182 -14.35 -19.74 -16.55
CA ALA A 182 -14.47 -19.57 -18.00
C ALA A 182 -13.13 -19.16 -18.63
N ALA A 183 -12.39 -18.25 -17.99
CA ALA A 183 -11.08 -17.82 -18.44
C ALA A 183 -10.03 -18.94 -18.36
N ALA A 184 -10.11 -19.79 -17.32
CA ALA A 184 -9.22 -20.95 -17.19
C ALA A 184 -9.49 -21.98 -18.29
N LEU A 185 -10.75 -22.36 -18.53
CA LEU A 185 -11.11 -23.29 -19.62
C LEU A 185 -10.70 -22.79 -21.00
N ALA A 186 -10.73 -21.47 -21.22
CA ALA A 186 -10.27 -20.87 -22.48
C ALA A 186 -8.75 -20.89 -22.63
N ALA A 187 -8.00 -21.05 -21.54
CA ALA A 187 -6.53 -21.04 -21.53
C ALA A 187 -5.91 -22.44 -21.75
N GLY A 188 -6.71 -23.50 -21.67
CA GLY A 188 -6.28 -24.91 -21.76
C GLY A 188 -6.32 -25.61 -20.41
#